data_AF-A0A7Y7TUL8-F1
#
_entry.id   AF-A0A7Y7TUL8-F1
#
_cell.length_a   1.000
_cell.length_b   1.000
_cell.length_c   1.000
_cell.angle_alpha   90.00
_cell.angle_beta   90.00
_cell.angle_gamma   90.00
#
_symmetry.space_group_name_H-M   'P 1'
#
loop_
_entity.id
_entity.type
_entity.pdbx_description
1 polymer ?
#
loop_
_entity_poly.entity_id
_entity_poly.type
_entity_poly.pdbx_seq_one_letter_code
_entity_poly.pdbx_strand_id
1 'polypeptide(L)'
;MSGKESIRGYICQTIIAVLESLQNEWKYICIEPDTDNDKVDIAWTDENSDERIYQVKSSINDFGKTEILNYLLNLYDSNSSAVSFCVILVGNSTTSTKQYFKNIEDLELEAFDEKFKKLYKIKDKIKVDFYNLDLLTIKGAIISNIDRFLSINKINVDYFTKELIYGGLISQFMFFSTSGKKVSKSQFENELLSWFKHNYSKHLSKSNSELLLSFYLTGKIEFTNSLSTLSLPEIEGQNYIEEKKKELINLYERILKYDIKIEPEKEEVISLFGDLEFTRMILPRRSLIQYKNEPVIISDYEKKDISEKALKILKIKLPYEFFEFGELKESKNSITIISGNYEIILTGTDNEKAKKEAYDEFEINLENLCDLLQFWSEVRELFFLPIVLRNESKSYEKGLRIKLFLPKEIKIITPKEFPYPKRIDILKEFNSLDNLLVYCAKHQKDSKVNEFYSKKHLEYIQNFEYTYSNLAMNPFFKGNSKRVEQYFNILKYLFDYDIFYDNPDYTVLECEVNELSANESIALPSFIFYKSDKDFDIEYEINSKNLSKKINGVLNMKI
;
A
#
# COMPACT_ATOMS: atom_id res chain seq x y z
N MET A 1 52.17 -14.70 12.10
CA MET A 1 51.40 -13.48 11.77
C MET A 1 52.30 -12.28 12.01
N SER A 2 52.37 -11.35 11.05
CA SER A 2 53.09 -10.09 11.24
C SER A 2 52.28 -9.15 12.16
N GLY A 3 52.95 -8.21 12.86
CA GLY A 3 52.25 -7.27 13.75
C GLY A 3 51.15 -6.46 13.05
N LYS A 4 51.35 -6.13 11.75
CA LYS A 4 50.38 -5.41 10.92
C LYS A 4 49.07 -6.18 10.73
N GLU A 5 49.14 -7.49 10.53
CA GLU A 5 47.96 -8.34 10.32
C GLU A 5 47.12 -8.46 11.58
N SER A 6 47.80 -8.57 12.73
CA SER A 6 47.14 -8.67 14.03
C SER A 6 46.38 -7.38 14.37
N ILE A 7 47.03 -6.22 14.19
CA ILE A 7 46.38 -4.91 14.40
C ILE A 7 45.16 -4.74 13.48
N ARG A 8 45.27 -5.13 12.20
CA ARG A 8 44.13 -5.08 11.26
C ARG A 8 42.95 -5.94 11.74
N GLY A 9 43.23 -7.12 12.28
CA GLY A 9 42.20 -8.00 12.87
C GLY A 9 41.40 -7.29 13.95
N TYR A 10 42.07 -6.75 14.96
CA TYR A 10 41.43 -6.05 16.08
C TYR A 10 40.65 -4.81 15.63
N ILE A 11 41.17 -4.05 14.66
CA ILE A 11 40.46 -2.91 14.09
C ILE A 11 39.18 -3.37 13.38
N CYS A 12 39.26 -4.40 12.53
CA CYS A 12 38.09 -4.91 11.80
C CYS A 12 37.02 -5.43 12.75
N GLN A 13 37.40 -6.19 13.77
CA GLN A 13 36.50 -6.66 14.82
C GLN A 13 35.80 -5.51 15.54
N THR A 14 36.56 -4.48 15.94
CA THR A 14 36.02 -3.28 16.58
C THR A 14 35.02 -2.55 15.67
N ILE A 15 35.39 -2.36 14.41
CA ILE A 15 34.55 -1.74 13.39
C ILE A 15 33.21 -2.46 13.25
N ILE A 16 33.24 -3.79 13.20
CA ILE A 16 32.04 -4.62 13.10
C ILE A 16 31.19 -4.51 14.37
N ALA A 17 31.81 -4.55 15.55
CA ALA A 17 31.09 -4.35 16.81
C ALA A 17 30.35 -3.00 16.85
N VAL A 18 31.02 -1.92 16.42
CA VAL A 18 30.41 -0.59 16.32
C VAL A 18 29.26 -0.58 15.32
N LEU A 19 29.46 -1.10 14.12
CA LEU A 19 28.45 -1.10 13.06
C LEU A 19 27.17 -1.80 13.51
N GLU A 20 27.32 -3.02 14.05
CA GLU A 20 26.20 -3.83 14.56
C GLU A 20 25.53 -3.17 15.76
N SER A 21 26.30 -2.56 16.68
CA SER A 21 25.75 -1.91 17.88
C SER A 21 24.80 -0.76 17.54
N LEU A 22 25.07 -0.03 16.44
CA LEU A 22 24.29 1.13 16.01
C LEU A 22 23.12 0.76 15.07
N GLN A 23 23.14 -0.43 14.46
CA GLN A 23 22.13 -0.85 13.49
C GLN A 23 21.01 -1.71 14.09
N ASN A 24 21.38 -2.63 14.97
CA ASN A 24 20.52 -3.76 15.36
C ASN A 24 19.92 -3.61 16.78
N GLU A 25 18.90 -4.44 17.05
CA GLU A 25 18.36 -4.62 18.39
C GLU A 25 19.14 -5.70 19.14
N TRP A 26 19.49 -5.39 20.40
CA TRP A 26 20.27 -6.24 21.30
C TRP A 26 20.10 -5.73 22.73
N LYS A 27 20.29 -6.62 23.72
CA LYS A 27 20.21 -6.28 25.13
C LYS A 27 21.59 -6.13 25.74
N TYR A 28 22.49 -7.07 25.47
CA TYR A 28 23.89 -7.03 25.91
C TYR A 28 24.86 -7.30 24.77
N ILE A 29 26.03 -6.65 24.86
CA ILE A 29 27.20 -6.90 24.02
C ILE A 29 28.38 -7.29 24.92
N CYS A 30 29.18 -8.24 24.47
CA CYS A 30 30.49 -8.58 25.02
C CYS A 30 31.49 -8.66 23.88
N ILE A 31 32.61 -7.95 23.96
CA ILE A 31 33.71 -8.07 22.99
C ILE A 31 34.85 -8.79 23.70
N GLU A 32 35.45 -9.78 23.04
CA GLU A 32 36.40 -10.72 23.64
C GLU A 32 35.84 -11.37 24.93
N PRO A 33 34.69 -12.08 24.87
CA PRO A 33 34.19 -12.83 26.02
C PRO A 33 35.15 -13.96 26.41
N ASP A 34 35.31 -14.18 27.72
CA ASP A 34 36.00 -15.35 28.25
C ASP A 34 35.22 -16.62 27.86
N THR A 35 35.76 -17.42 26.94
CA THR A 35 35.14 -18.66 26.45
C THR A 35 36.13 -19.81 26.52
N ASP A 36 35.66 -21.06 26.58
CA ASP A 36 36.52 -22.23 26.83
C ASP A 36 37.67 -22.40 25.82
N ASN A 37 37.54 -21.84 24.62
CA ASN A 37 38.51 -21.96 23.52
C ASN A 37 38.98 -20.61 22.93
N ASP A 38 38.52 -19.47 23.47
CA ASP A 38 38.85 -18.12 22.99
C ASP A 38 38.73 -17.97 21.46
N LYS A 39 37.56 -18.31 20.90
CA LYS A 39 37.29 -18.14 19.45
C LYS A 39 36.13 -17.20 19.17
N VAL A 40 35.38 -16.82 20.19
CA VAL A 40 34.28 -15.85 20.07
C VAL A 40 34.88 -14.47 20.21
N ASP A 41 34.79 -13.66 19.15
CA ASP A 41 35.34 -12.30 19.14
C ASP A 41 34.30 -11.30 19.67
N ILE A 42 33.00 -11.55 19.43
CA ILE A 42 31.87 -10.74 19.92
C ILE A 42 30.70 -11.67 20.26
N ALA A 43 30.05 -11.43 21.40
CA ALA A 43 28.81 -12.10 21.79
C ALA A 43 27.69 -11.07 22.01
N TRP A 44 26.52 -11.36 21.44
CA TRP A 44 25.31 -10.56 21.61
C TRP A 44 24.26 -11.38 22.34
N THR A 45 23.60 -10.76 23.31
CA THR A 45 22.45 -11.35 24.01
C THR A 45 21.21 -10.50 23.76
N ASP A 46 20.10 -11.13 23.41
CA ASP A 46 18.82 -10.44 23.24
C ASP A 46 17.96 -10.42 24.53
N GLU A 47 16.69 -10.03 24.41
CA GLU A 47 15.76 -9.99 25.55
C GLU A 47 15.41 -11.37 26.11
N ASN A 48 15.44 -12.41 25.28
CA ASN A 48 15.15 -13.79 25.66
C ASN A 48 16.35 -14.49 26.31
N SER A 49 17.48 -13.78 26.45
CA SER A 49 18.77 -14.32 26.85
C SER A 49 19.39 -15.27 25.81
N ASP A 50 18.94 -15.19 24.57
CA ASP A 50 19.49 -15.98 23.48
C ASP A 50 20.81 -15.34 23.00
N GLU A 51 21.84 -16.17 22.88
CA GLU A 51 23.20 -15.70 22.56
C GLU A 51 23.56 -15.94 21.09
N ARG A 52 24.00 -14.89 20.41
CA ARG A 52 24.53 -14.91 19.05
C ARG A 52 26.03 -14.62 19.11
N ILE A 53 26.85 -15.54 18.62
CA ILE A 53 28.31 -15.46 18.73
C ILE A 53 28.96 -15.22 17.37
N TYR A 54 29.96 -14.35 17.36
CA TYR A 54 30.57 -13.83 16.15
C TYR A 54 32.07 -14.11 16.18
N GLN A 55 32.62 -14.51 15.03
CA GLN A 55 34.05 -14.50 14.77
C GLN A 55 34.35 -13.64 13.54
N VAL A 56 35.24 -12.67 13.70
CA VAL A 56 35.64 -11.72 12.66
C VAL A 56 37.03 -12.09 12.16
N LYS A 57 37.17 -12.23 10.84
CA LYS A 57 38.46 -12.49 10.19
C LYS A 57 38.71 -11.48 9.10
N SER A 58 39.95 -11.00 9.01
CA SER A 58 40.37 -10.08 7.94
C SER A 58 41.55 -10.64 7.18
N SER A 59 41.49 -10.57 5.86
CA SER A 59 42.54 -11.09 4.98
C SER A 59 42.64 -10.25 3.71
N ILE A 60 43.86 -10.09 3.22
CA ILE A 60 44.12 -9.58 1.85
C ILE A 60 44.01 -10.69 0.81
N ASN A 61 44.15 -11.95 1.24
CA ASN A 61 44.00 -13.13 0.41
C ASN A 61 42.54 -13.59 0.44
N ASP A 62 42.14 -14.32 -0.59
CA ASP A 62 40.78 -14.87 -0.68
C ASP A 62 40.52 -15.91 0.42
N PHE A 63 39.38 -15.78 1.10
CA PHE A 63 38.89 -16.78 2.03
C PHE A 63 38.37 -18.00 1.28
N GLY A 64 38.86 -19.18 1.65
CA GLY A 64 38.43 -20.46 1.06
C GLY A 64 37.31 -21.14 1.85
N LYS A 65 36.52 -22.00 1.17
CA LYS A 65 35.45 -22.80 1.80
C LYS A 65 35.91 -23.54 3.07
N THR A 66 36.98 -24.32 2.97
CA THR A 66 37.50 -25.12 4.10
C THR A 66 37.93 -24.27 5.28
N GLU A 67 38.50 -23.09 5.01
CA GLU A 67 38.92 -22.15 6.04
C GLU A 67 37.73 -21.63 6.85
N ILE A 68 36.67 -21.20 6.14
CA ILE A 68 35.44 -20.68 6.75
C ILE A 68 34.73 -21.76 7.56
N LEU A 69 34.66 -23.00 7.05
CA LEU A 69 34.12 -24.13 7.80
C LEU A 69 34.91 -24.43 9.08
N ASN A 70 36.23 -24.23 9.08
CA ASN A 70 37.02 -24.36 10.31
C ASN A 70 36.69 -23.25 11.32
N TYR A 71 36.47 -22.01 10.88
CA TYR A 71 36.04 -20.92 11.76
C TYR A 71 34.68 -21.23 12.41
N LEU A 72 33.71 -21.71 11.62
CA LEU A 72 32.41 -22.12 12.12
C LEU A 72 32.51 -23.28 13.12
N LEU A 73 33.33 -24.28 12.83
CA LEU A 73 33.55 -25.41 13.73
C LEU A 73 34.17 -24.97 15.06
N ASN A 74 35.18 -24.09 14.99
CA ASN A 74 35.82 -23.52 16.18
C ASN A 74 34.85 -22.69 17.02
N LEU A 75 33.99 -21.88 16.40
CA LEU A 75 32.93 -21.15 17.10
C LEU A 75 31.96 -22.10 17.79
N TYR A 76 31.49 -23.12 17.08
CA TYR A 76 30.59 -24.13 17.63
C TYR A 76 31.20 -24.86 18.83
N ASP A 77 32.45 -25.29 18.72
CA ASP A 77 33.16 -25.97 19.79
C ASP A 77 33.49 -25.02 20.98
N SER A 78 33.46 -23.70 20.78
CA SER A 78 33.68 -22.71 21.86
C SER A 78 32.40 -22.39 22.64
N ASN A 79 31.24 -22.45 22.00
CA ASN A 79 29.95 -22.24 22.67
C ASN A 79 28.81 -22.91 21.89
N SER A 80 28.64 -24.22 22.12
CA SER A 80 27.61 -25.01 21.44
C SER A 80 26.16 -24.64 21.80
N SER A 81 25.96 -23.85 22.86
CA SER A 81 24.63 -23.43 23.33
C SER A 81 24.05 -22.22 22.60
N ALA A 82 24.87 -21.51 21.82
CA ALA A 82 24.44 -20.33 21.07
C ALA A 82 23.30 -20.65 20.08
N VAL A 83 22.41 -19.68 19.90
CA VAL A 83 21.30 -19.80 18.95
C VAL A 83 21.72 -19.48 17.52
N SER A 84 22.83 -18.75 17.37
CA SER A 84 23.37 -18.33 16.06
C SER A 84 24.90 -18.29 16.08
N PHE A 85 25.51 -18.76 14.99
CA PHE A 85 26.95 -18.83 14.78
C PHE A 85 27.33 -17.99 13.56
N CYS A 86 27.90 -16.81 13.79
CA CYS A 86 28.18 -15.83 12.75
C CYS A 86 29.69 -15.75 12.46
N VAL A 87 30.08 -15.92 11.20
CA VAL A 87 31.45 -15.61 10.76
C VAL A 87 31.41 -14.40 9.84
N ILE A 88 32.15 -13.36 10.20
CA ILE A 88 32.25 -12.12 9.42
C ILE A 88 33.63 -12.03 8.78
N LEU A 89 33.65 -11.95 7.46
CA LEU A 89 34.86 -12.00 6.66
C LEU A 89 35.08 -10.64 6.00
N VAL A 90 36.14 -9.94 6.40
CA VAL A 90 36.56 -8.67 5.81
C VAL A 90 37.70 -8.93 4.82
N GLY A 91 37.34 -9.13 3.56
CA GLY A 91 38.25 -9.55 2.50
C GLY A 91 37.50 -10.14 1.31
N ASN A 92 38.24 -10.72 0.37
CA ASN A 92 37.67 -11.30 -0.83
C ASN A 92 37.41 -12.80 -0.67
N SER A 93 36.54 -13.34 -1.51
CA SER A 93 36.29 -14.76 -1.64
C SER A 93 35.67 -15.03 -3.01
N THR A 94 35.84 -16.24 -3.52
CA THR A 94 35.31 -16.64 -4.83
C THR A 94 33.78 -16.67 -4.84
N THR A 95 33.18 -16.45 -6.00
CA THR A 95 31.72 -16.51 -6.17
C THR A 95 31.15 -17.86 -5.73
N SER A 96 31.85 -18.97 -6.03
CA SER A 96 31.44 -20.31 -5.62
C SER A 96 31.40 -20.48 -4.10
N THR A 97 32.37 -19.90 -3.38
CA THR A 97 32.40 -19.95 -1.91
C THR A 97 31.27 -19.11 -1.31
N LYS A 98 31.05 -17.90 -1.83
CA LYS A 98 29.93 -17.04 -1.38
C LYS A 98 28.57 -17.71 -1.60
N GLN A 99 28.37 -18.34 -2.76
CA GLN A 99 27.15 -19.08 -3.08
C GLN A 99 26.94 -20.29 -2.15
N TYR A 100 28.02 -21.03 -1.83
CA TYR A 100 27.95 -22.15 -0.90
C TYR A 100 27.40 -21.73 0.48
N PHE A 101 27.92 -20.63 1.05
CA PHE A 101 27.45 -20.16 2.37
C PHE A 101 26.12 -19.43 2.34
N LYS A 102 25.77 -18.79 1.22
CA LYS A 102 24.45 -18.19 1.05
C LYS A 102 23.32 -19.23 1.07
N ASN A 103 23.60 -20.44 0.58
CA ASN A 103 22.62 -21.53 0.49
C ASN A 103 22.89 -22.63 1.52
N ILE A 104 23.61 -22.35 2.62
CA ILE A 104 24.06 -23.37 3.57
C ILE A 104 22.89 -24.13 4.22
N GLU A 105 21.75 -23.47 4.42
CA GLU A 105 20.51 -24.04 4.98
C GLU A 105 19.92 -25.12 4.07
N ASP A 106 20.06 -24.96 2.74
CA ASP A 106 19.54 -25.90 1.74
C ASP A 106 20.49 -27.07 1.46
N LEU A 107 21.69 -27.09 2.07
CA LEU A 107 22.67 -28.14 1.80
C LEU A 107 22.31 -29.46 2.48
N GLU A 108 22.51 -30.55 1.75
CA GLU A 108 22.41 -31.92 2.25
C GLU A 108 23.69 -32.36 2.96
N LEU A 109 23.59 -33.44 3.75
CA LEU A 109 24.68 -33.93 4.60
C LEU A 109 25.95 -34.25 3.80
N GLU A 110 25.80 -34.73 2.57
CA GLU A 110 26.89 -35.08 1.64
C GLU A 110 27.70 -33.86 1.19
N ALA A 111 27.16 -32.64 1.32
CA ALA A 111 27.86 -31.41 0.99
C ALA A 111 28.94 -31.02 2.01
N PHE A 112 29.00 -31.73 3.15
CA PHE A 112 29.94 -31.54 4.25
C PHE A 112 30.91 -32.72 4.34
N ASP A 113 32.21 -32.42 4.27
CA ASP A 113 33.25 -33.43 4.52
C ASP A 113 33.12 -34.01 5.95
N GLU A 114 33.64 -35.22 6.18
CA GLU A 114 33.55 -35.92 7.49
C GLU A 114 33.88 -35.02 8.69
N LYS A 115 34.91 -34.17 8.55
CA LYS A 115 35.35 -33.23 9.59
C LYS A 115 34.26 -32.22 9.98
N PHE A 116 33.41 -31.82 9.05
CA PHE A 116 32.45 -30.73 9.20
C PHE A 116 31.00 -31.20 9.38
N LYS A 117 30.74 -32.51 9.41
CA LYS A 117 29.39 -33.06 9.61
C LYS A 117 28.67 -32.56 10.86
N LYS A 118 29.41 -32.14 11.89
CA LYS A 118 28.81 -31.49 13.07
C LYS A 118 28.03 -30.21 12.70
N LEU A 119 28.52 -29.44 11.74
CA LEU A 119 27.90 -28.18 11.31
C LEU A 119 26.57 -28.39 10.59
N TYR A 120 26.36 -29.55 9.96
CA TYR A 120 25.07 -29.89 9.34
C TYR A 120 23.90 -29.82 10.34
N LYS A 121 24.14 -30.22 11.61
CA LYS A 121 23.11 -30.20 12.66
C LYS A 121 22.68 -28.80 13.08
N ILE A 122 23.46 -27.79 12.73
CA ILE A 122 23.22 -26.38 13.09
C ILE A 122 23.20 -25.48 11.84
N LYS A 123 23.02 -26.04 10.64
CA LYS A 123 23.11 -25.29 9.38
C LYS A 123 22.16 -24.09 9.34
N ASP A 124 20.96 -24.25 9.92
CA ASP A 124 19.92 -23.20 10.04
C ASP A 124 20.27 -22.10 11.05
N LYS A 125 21.38 -22.25 11.80
CA LYS A 125 21.90 -21.30 12.78
C LYS A 125 23.18 -20.61 12.30
N ILE A 126 23.71 -20.98 11.13
CA ILE A 126 24.98 -20.47 10.62
C ILE A 126 24.73 -19.26 9.72
N LYS A 127 25.47 -18.19 9.98
CA LYS A 127 25.50 -17.01 9.10
C LYS A 127 26.93 -16.67 8.72
N VAL A 128 27.18 -16.41 7.43
CA VAL A 128 28.48 -15.95 6.95
C VAL A 128 28.31 -14.68 6.13
N ASP A 129 28.84 -13.57 6.63
CA ASP A 129 28.74 -12.27 5.97
C ASP A 129 30.10 -11.87 5.39
N PHE A 130 30.09 -11.34 4.16
CA PHE A 130 31.29 -10.92 3.43
C PHE A 130 31.30 -9.40 3.27
N TYR A 131 32.36 -8.77 3.74
CA TYR A 131 32.64 -7.35 3.55
C TYR A 131 33.91 -7.17 2.73
N ASN A 132 33.89 -6.23 1.80
CA ASN A 132 35.12 -5.86 1.09
C ASN A 132 36.11 -5.20 2.08
N LEU A 133 37.41 -5.44 1.89
CA LEU A 133 38.46 -4.78 2.68
C LEU A 133 38.66 -3.33 2.22
N ASP A 134 37.60 -2.53 2.26
CA ASP A 134 37.61 -1.10 2.00
C ASP A 134 37.14 -0.35 3.26
N LEU A 135 38.12 0.13 4.02
CA LEU A 135 37.88 0.86 5.25
C LEU A 135 37.16 2.20 5.02
N LEU A 136 37.23 2.79 3.82
CA LEU A 136 36.50 4.03 3.52
C LEU A 136 35.00 3.77 3.40
N THR A 137 34.61 2.68 2.72
CA THR A 137 33.21 2.26 2.64
C THR A 137 32.65 1.95 4.03
N ILE A 138 33.40 1.22 4.85
CA ILE A 138 32.94 0.88 6.20
C ILE A 138 32.87 2.13 7.11
N LYS A 139 33.85 3.04 7.01
CA LYS A 139 33.80 4.35 7.69
C LYS A 139 32.54 5.12 7.29
N GLY A 140 32.21 5.19 6.00
CA GLY A 140 30.99 5.83 5.51
C GLY A 140 29.72 5.24 6.14
N ALA A 141 29.64 3.91 6.23
CA ALA A 141 28.52 3.22 6.87
C ALA A 141 28.41 3.55 8.37
N ILE A 142 29.54 3.56 9.10
CA ILE A 142 29.55 3.94 10.52
C ILE A 142 29.15 5.40 10.71
N ILE A 143 29.66 6.33 9.89
CA ILE A 143 29.28 7.75 9.97
C ILE A 143 27.78 7.92 9.75
N SER A 144 27.19 7.22 8.77
CA SER A 144 25.74 7.24 8.53
C SER A 144 24.97 6.73 9.75
N ASN A 145 25.43 5.65 10.39
CA ASN A 145 24.80 5.12 11.59
C ASN A 145 24.98 6.04 12.82
N ILE A 146 26.13 6.69 12.97
CA ILE A 146 26.37 7.73 13.97
C ILE A 146 25.38 8.87 13.75
N ASP A 147 25.20 9.31 12.50
CA ASP A 147 24.26 10.38 12.17
C ASP A 147 22.83 10.00 12.53
N ARG A 148 22.41 8.77 12.21
CA ARG A 148 21.12 8.22 12.61
C ARG A 148 20.97 8.21 14.13
N PHE A 149 21.96 7.69 14.85
CA PHE A 149 21.95 7.62 16.31
C PHE A 149 21.86 9.01 16.97
N LEU A 150 22.67 9.96 16.49
CA LEU A 150 22.67 11.34 16.98
C LEU A 150 21.34 12.03 16.67
N SER A 151 20.80 11.83 15.46
CA SER A 151 19.50 12.37 15.04
C SER A 151 18.36 11.86 15.91
N ILE A 152 18.31 10.56 16.22
CA ILE A 152 17.35 9.96 17.16
C ILE A 152 17.45 10.64 18.54
N ASN A 153 18.66 10.97 18.96
CA ASN A 153 18.95 11.64 20.23
C ASN A 153 18.88 13.18 20.17
N LYS A 154 18.39 13.76 19.06
CA LYS A 154 18.26 15.21 18.82
C LYS A 154 19.57 15.99 18.90
N ILE A 155 20.66 15.33 18.54
CA ILE A 155 21.99 15.92 18.50
C ILE A 155 22.36 16.14 17.04
N ASN A 156 22.50 17.39 16.65
CA ASN A 156 23.04 17.75 15.35
C ASN A 156 24.52 18.09 15.49
N VAL A 157 25.31 17.53 14.58
CA VAL A 157 26.74 17.80 14.43
C VAL A 157 27.08 17.94 12.96
N ASP A 158 28.07 18.78 12.64
CA ASP A 158 28.60 18.89 11.29
C ASP A 158 29.36 17.61 10.89
N TYR A 159 29.58 17.43 9.59
CA TYR A 159 30.24 16.23 9.06
C TYR A 159 31.65 16.00 9.63
N PHE A 160 32.44 17.07 9.81
CA PHE A 160 33.80 16.95 10.35
C PHE A 160 33.77 16.46 11.80
N THR A 161 32.83 16.94 12.60
CA THR A 161 32.59 16.42 13.95
C THR A 161 32.16 14.95 13.92
N LYS A 162 31.36 14.50 12.94
CA LYS A 162 31.03 13.06 12.78
C LYS A 162 32.27 12.20 12.50
N GLU A 163 33.22 12.70 11.71
CA GLU A 163 34.49 12.00 11.47
C GLU A 163 35.35 11.87 12.73
N LEU A 164 35.37 12.92 13.58
CA LEU A 164 36.03 12.87 14.88
C LEU A 164 35.36 11.87 15.82
N ILE A 165 34.01 11.87 15.85
CA ILE A 165 33.22 10.93 16.64
C ILE A 165 33.52 9.49 16.20
N TYR A 166 33.56 9.22 14.89
CA TYR A 166 33.96 7.92 14.36
C TYR A 166 35.31 7.45 14.92
N GLY A 167 36.34 8.30 14.83
CA GLY A 167 37.68 7.95 15.30
C GLY A 167 37.72 7.65 16.80
N GLY A 168 37.05 8.48 17.61
CA GLY A 168 37.00 8.25 19.05
C GLY A 168 36.13 7.05 19.44
N LEU A 169 35.03 6.77 18.72
CA LEU A 169 34.18 5.61 18.96
C LEU A 169 34.94 4.29 18.75
N ILE A 170 35.71 4.19 17.67
CA ILE A 170 36.61 3.06 17.41
C ILE A 170 37.62 2.90 18.56
N SER A 171 38.19 4.01 19.06
CA SER A 171 39.11 3.96 20.19
C SER A 171 38.45 3.51 21.49
N GLN A 172 37.22 3.94 21.76
CA GLN A 172 36.48 3.54 22.97
C GLN A 172 36.15 2.05 22.95
N PHE A 173 35.70 1.52 21.81
CA PHE A 173 35.42 0.09 21.67
C PHE A 173 36.70 -0.77 21.76
N MET A 174 37.82 -0.30 21.19
CA MET A 174 39.10 -0.99 21.37
C MET A 174 39.54 -1.03 22.83
N PHE A 175 39.24 -0.01 23.63
CA PHE A 175 39.51 -0.04 25.07
C PHE A 175 38.55 -1.00 25.78
N PHE A 176 37.26 -0.94 25.45
CA PHE A 176 36.23 -1.81 26.01
C PHE A 176 36.52 -3.31 25.77
N SER A 177 37.02 -3.67 24.59
CA SER A 177 37.38 -5.04 24.23
C SER A 177 38.52 -5.63 25.06
N THR A 178 39.25 -4.82 25.83
CA THR A 178 40.31 -5.33 26.73
C THR A 178 39.77 -5.91 28.03
N SER A 179 38.48 -5.73 28.33
CA SER A 179 37.90 -6.06 29.63
C SER A 179 37.06 -7.34 29.68
N GLY A 180 36.64 -7.87 28.53
CA GLY A 180 35.74 -9.02 28.43
C GLY A 180 34.38 -8.82 29.14
N LYS A 181 34.00 -7.56 29.44
CA LYS A 181 32.79 -7.27 30.21
C LYS A 181 31.54 -7.23 29.33
N LYS A 182 30.43 -7.74 29.86
CA LYS A 182 29.10 -7.52 29.27
C LYS A 182 28.61 -6.10 29.56
N VAL A 183 28.13 -5.41 28.53
CA VAL A 183 27.53 -4.07 28.62
C VAL A 183 26.13 -4.11 28.06
N SER A 184 25.17 -3.48 28.77
CA SER A 184 23.80 -3.37 28.26
C SER A 184 23.68 -2.27 27.21
N LYS A 185 22.71 -2.39 26.30
CA LYS A 185 22.44 -1.34 25.29
C LYS A 185 22.18 0.02 25.94
N SER A 186 21.35 0.04 26.98
CA SER A 186 21.06 1.28 27.72
C SER A 186 22.32 1.92 28.33
N GLN A 187 23.22 1.11 28.90
CA GLN A 187 24.47 1.60 29.47
C GLN A 187 25.39 2.12 28.35
N PHE A 188 25.54 1.36 27.28
CA PHE A 188 26.33 1.72 26.11
C PHE A 188 25.89 3.07 25.51
N GLU A 189 24.59 3.22 25.22
CA GLU A 189 24.05 4.45 24.64
C GLU A 189 24.20 5.64 25.59
N ASN A 190 24.00 5.45 26.90
CA ASN A 190 24.18 6.51 27.89
C ASN A 190 25.65 6.94 28.02
N GLU A 191 26.58 6.00 28.07
CA GLU A 191 28.02 6.29 28.10
C GLU A 191 28.46 7.00 26.83
N LEU A 192 27.97 6.56 25.67
CA LEU A 192 28.24 7.15 24.37
C LEU A 192 27.73 8.60 24.30
N LEU A 193 26.48 8.84 24.71
CA LEU A 193 25.89 10.18 24.75
C LEU A 193 26.60 11.10 25.76
N SER A 194 27.00 10.55 26.91
CA SER A 194 27.81 11.27 27.90
C SER A 194 29.15 11.68 27.33
N TRP A 195 29.84 10.75 26.67
CA TRP A 195 31.10 10.98 25.98
C TRP A 195 30.95 12.05 24.89
N PHE A 196 29.89 11.98 24.07
CA PHE A 196 29.61 12.98 23.05
C PHE A 196 29.40 14.38 23.65
N LYS A 197 28.57 14.48 24.69
CA LYS A 197 28.29 15.75 25.36
C LYS A 197 29.55 16.34 26.00
N HIS A 198 30.37 15.51 26.62
CA HIS A 198 31.60 15.99 27.27
C HIS A 198 32.62 16.50 26.26
N ASN A 199 32.85 15.76 25.17
CA ASN A 199 33.94 16.03 24.22
C ASN A 199 33.55 16.99 23.10
N TYR A 200 32.27 17.03 22.71
CA TYR A 200 31.81 17.79 21.55
C TYR A 200 30.72 18.83 21.90
N SER A 201 30.51 19.16 23.18
CA SER A 201 29.45 20.10 23.64
C SER A 201 29.28 21.36 22.79
N LYS A 202 30.37 21.99 22.34
CA LYS A 202 30.36 23.22 21.52
C LYS A 202 29.88 23.02 20.08
N HIS A 203 29.88 21.77 19.61
CA HIS A 203 29.46 21.37 18.27
C HIS A 203 28.08 20.68 18.28
N LEU A 204 27.54 20.38 19.46
CA LEU A 204 26.20 19.81 19.59
C LEU A 204 25.16 20.93 19.56
N SER A 205 24.29 20.90 18.56
CA SER A 205 23.06 21.70 18.58
C SER A 205 21.85 20.80 18.84
N LYS A 206 20.91 21.23 19.69
CA LYS A 206 19.61 20.57 19.80
C LYS A 206 18.82 20.84 18.53
N SER A 207 18.35 19.79 17.85
CA SER A 207 17.33 19.99 16.83
C SER A 207 16.00 20.34 17.50
N ASN A 208 15.40 21.45 17.09
CA ASN A 208 13.98 21.65 17.31
C ASN A 208 13.26 20.94 16.15
N SER A 209 12.35 20.03 16.46
CA SER A 209 11.51 19.40 15.45
C SER A 209 10.48 20.41 14.96
N GLU A 210 10.53 20.75 13.68
CA GLU A 210 9.58 21.60 12.96
C GLU A 210 8.72 20.69 12.07
N LEU A 211 7.70 20.08 12.69
CA LEU A 211 6.67 19.33 11.98
C LEU A 211 5.45 20.22 11.80
N LEU A 212 4.87 20.19 10.61
CA LEU A 212 3.65 20.94 10.32
C LEU A 212 2.82 20.26 9.25
N LEU A 213 1.52 20.50 9.30
CA LEU A 213 0.61 20.13 8.22
C LEU A 213 0.48 21.28 7.23
N SER A 214 0.23 20.94 5.97
CA SER A 214 -0.06 21.89 4.91
C SER A 214 -1.03 21.28 3.91
N PHE A 215 -1.75 22.12 3.18
CA PHE A 215 -2.39 21.72 1.94
C PHE A 215 -1.36 21.70 0.81
N TYR A 216 -1.48 20.72 -0.07
CA TYR A 216 -0.65 20.59 -1.26
C TYR A 216 -1.39 19.75 -2.30
N LEU A 217 -1.29 20.08 -3.58
CA LEU A 217 -1.82 19.23 -4.65
C LEU A 217 -1.01 19.44 -5.91
N THR A 218 -0.41 18.37 -6.43
CA THR A 218 0.50 18.41 -7.58
C THR A 218 -0.08 19.18 -8.76
N GLY A 219 0.66 20.19 -9.24
CA GLY A 219 0.26 21.02 -10.37
C GLY A 219 -0.93 21.97 -10.14
N LYS A 220 -1.50 22.00 -8.93
CA LYS A 220 -2.67 22.84 -8.59
C LYS A 220 -2.42 23.76 -7.40
N ILE A 221 -1.80 23.25 -6.33
CA ILE A 221 -1.65 23.95 -5.05
C ILE A 221 -0.22 23.72 -4.52
N GLU A 222 0.50 24.80 -4.32
CA GLU A 222 1.75 24.81 -3.57
C GLU A 222 1.49 24.75 -2.06
N PHE A 223 2.51 24.42 -1.26
CA PHE A 223 2.36 24.30 0.20
C PHE A 223 1.75 25.55 0.81
N THR A 224 0.60 25.39 1.46
CA THR A 224 -0.16 26.49 2.08
C THR A 224 -0.90 26.01 3.32
N ASN A 225 -1.17 26.92 4.25
CA ASN A 225 -2.02 26.68 5.42
C ASN A 225 -3.47 27.15 5.23
N SER A 226 -3.80 27.71 4.06
CA SER A 226 -5.13 28.14 3.70
C SER A 226 -5.53 27.65 2.32
N LEU A 227 -6.73 27.13 2.19
CA LEU A 227 -7.23 26.52 0.97
C LEU A 227 -8.70 26.90 0.72
N SER A 228 -9.02 27.18 -0.55
CA SER A 228 -10.39 27.30 -1.03
C SER A 228 -10.98 25.94 -1.41
N THR A 229 -12.30 25.80 -1.41
CA THR A 229 -12.98 24.53 -1.75
C THR A 229 -12.43 23.88 -3.03
N LEU A 230 -12.16 22.58 -2.94
CA LEU A 230 -11.76 21.75 -4.06
C LEU A 230 -12.78 20.63 -4.26
N SER A 231 -13.19 20.42 -5.50
CA SER A 231 -13.96 19.26 -5.94
C SER A 231 -13.12 18.40 -6.87
N LEU A 232 -13.45 17.12 -6.97
CA LEU A 232 -12.80 16.25 -7.94
C LEU A 232 -13.06 16.73 -9.39
N PRO A 233 -12.11 16.51 -10.31
CA PRO A 233 -12.24 16.95 -11.69
C PRO A 233 -13.36 16.20 -12.42
N GLU A 234 -13.87 16.79 -13.48
CA GLU A 234 -14.78 16.12 -14.41
C GLU A 234 -14.03 15.04 -15.21
N ILE A 235 -14.70 13.91 -15.46
CA ILE A 235 -14.11 12.76 -16.16
C ILE A 235 -14.63 12.60 -17.59
N GLU A 236 -15.63 13.36 -18.02
CA GLU A 236 -16.28 13.16 -19.32
C GLU A 236 -15.32 13.25 -20.50
N GLY A 237 -14.25 14.07 -20.39
CA GLY A 237 -13.21 14.24 -21.40
C GLY A 237 -11.93 13.42 -21.16
N GLN A 238 -11.93 12.52 -20.17
CA GLN A 238 -10.79 11.62 -19.94
C GLN A 238 -10.75 10.51 -20.99
N ASN A 239 -9.55 10.10 -21.40
CA ASN A 239 -9.36 9.06 -22.43
C ASN A 239 -10.17 7.79 -22.16
N TYR A 240 -10.23 7.36 -20.90
CA TYR A 240 -11.00 6.20 -20.46
C TYR A 240 -12.50 6.30 -20.78
N ILE A 241 -13.11 7.48 -20.60
CA ILE A 241 -14.52 7.71 -20.94
C ILE A 241 -14.70 7.82 -22.45
N GLU A 242 -13.78 8.50 -23.14
CA GLU A 242 -13.80 8.62 -24.59
C GLU A 242 -13.65 7.28 -25.32
N GLU A 243 -12.88 6.34 -24.77
CA GLU A 243 -12.78 4.97 -25.27
C GLU A 243 -14.11 4.22 -25.15
N LYS A 244 -14.78 4.26 -23.98
CA LYS A 244 -16.11 3.67 -23.80
C LYS A 244 -17.16 4.29 -24.74
N LYS A 245 -17.10 5.60 -25.00
CA LYS A 245 -17.97 6.26 -25.98
C LYS A 245 -17.70 5.76 -27.41
N LYS A 246 -16.43 5.61 -27.80
CA LYS A 246 -16.05 5.07 -29.13
C LYS A 246 -16.52 3.63 -29.32
N GLU A 247 -16.40 2.80 -28.30
CA GLU A 247 -16.93 1.42 -28.34
C GLU A 247 -18.45 1.41 -28.60
N LEU A 248 -19.19 2.26 -27.90
CA LEU A 248 -20.63 2.43 -28.12
C LEU A 248 -20.96 2.94 -29.54
N ILE A 249 -20.20 3.89 -30.07
CA ILE A 249 -20.36 4.39 -31.45
C ILE A 249 -20.11 3.25 -32.45
N ASN A 250 -19.06 2.45 -32.26
CA ASN A 250 -18.76 1.32 -33.13
C ASN A 250 -19.87 0.24 -33.09
N LEU A 251 -20.43 -0.02 -31.90
CA LEU A 251 -21.57 -0.92 -31.74
C LEU A 251 -22.81 -0.38 -32.46
N TYR A 252 -23.10 0.91 -32.30
CA TYR A 252 -24.17 1.59 -33.04
C TYR A 252 -24.02 1.43 -34.57
N GLU A 253 -22.83 1.72 -35.11
CA GLU A 253 -22.57 1.55 -36.54
C GLU A 253 -22.68 0.09 -37.00
N ARG A 254 -22.26 -0.87 -36.16
CA ARG A 254 -22.39 -2.30 -36.43
C ARG A 254 -23.86 -2.73 -36.47
N ILE A 255 -24.69 -2.25 -35.54
CA ILE A 255 -26.13 -2.55 -35.50
C ILE A 255 -26.82 -2.09 -36.79
N LEU A 256 -26.47 -0.90 -37.30
CA LEU A 256 -27.05 -0.37 -38.53
C LEU A 256 -26.59 -1.05 -39.82
N LYS A 257 -25.48 -1.81 -39.79
CA LYS A 257 -24.98 -2.55 -40.95
C LYS A 257 -25.74 -3.86 -41.20
N TYR A 258 -26.50 -4.36 -40.23
CA TYR A 258 -27.29 -5.57 -40.41
C TYR A 258 -28.51 -5.29 -41.29
N ASP A 259 -28.53 -5.91 -42.47
CA ASP A 259 -29.67 -5.89 -43.39
C ASP A 259 -30.77 -6.81 -42.86
N ILE A 260 -31.87 -6.21 -42.39
CA ILE A 260 -33.04 -6.91 -41.87
C ILE A 260 -34.25 -6.52 -42.71
N LYS A 261 -35.07 -7.50 -43.05
CA LYS A 261 -36.36 -7.25 -43.71
C LYS A 261 -37.31 -6.58 -42.71
N ILE A 262 -37.61 -5.31 -42.94
CA ILE A 262 -38.56 -4.54 -42.13
C ILE A 262 -39.92 -4.63 -42.82
N GLU A 263 -40.93 -5.20 -42.17
CA GLU A 263 -42.32 -5.00 -42.60
C GLU A 263 -42.78 -3.60 -42.13
N PRO A 264 -43.47 -2.82 -42.99
CA PRO A 264 -43.96 -1.50 -42.61
C PRO A 264 -44.96 -1.59 -41.44
N GLU A 265 -44.85 -0.64 -40.53
CA GLU A 265 -45.66 -0.48 -39.32
C GLU A 265 -47.16 -0.66 -39.64
N LYS A 266 -47.79 -1.71 -39.10
CA LYS A 266 -49.25 -1.78 -39.05
C LYS A 266 -49.72 -0.95 -37.87
N GLU A 267 -50.44 0.13 -38.14
CA GLU A 267 -51.26 0.80 -37.13
C GLU A 267 -52.26 -0.21 -36.55
N GLU A 268 -52.03 -0.71 -35.34
CA GLU A 268 -53.03 -1.45 -34.57
C GLU A 268 -53.41 -0.73 -33.27
N VAL A 269 -54.54 -0.01 -33.39
CA VAL A 269 -55.72 -0.02 -32.52
C VAL A 269 -55.49 -0.12 -31.00
N ILE A 270 -55.77 1.01 -30.35
CA ILE A 270 -56.08 1.16 -28.92
C ILE A 270 -57.18 0.18 -28.49
N SER A 271 -56.90 -0.69 -27.51
CA SER A 271 -57.75 -1.07 -26.34
C SER A 271 -57.00 -2.14 -25.52
N LEU A 272 -57.14 -2.37 -24.21
CA LEU A 272 -58.18 -2.04 -23.23
C LEU A 272 -57.59 -2.35 -21.83
N PHE A 273 -56.79 -1.45 -21.25
CA PHE A 273 -56.50 -1.45 -19.81
C PHE A 273 -56.41 0.00 -19.33
N GLY A 274 -57.60 0.57 -19.15
CA GLY A 274 -57.76 1.82 -18.41
C GLY A 274 -57.41 1.61 -16.94
N ASP A 275 -56.80 2.66 -16.39
CA ASP A 275 -56.83 3.09 -15.00
C ASP A 275 -56.58 2.03 -13.92
N LEU A 276 -55.32 1.92 -13.52
CA LEU A 276 -54.95 1.58 -12.14
C LEU A 276 -53.64 2.32 -11.79
N GLU A 277 -53.78 3.58 -11.39
CA GLU A 277 -52.80 4.22 -10.51
C GLU A 277 -52.71 3.40 -9.22
N PHE A 278 -51.70 2.55 -9.04
CA PHE A 278 -51.28 2.13 -7.69
C PHE A 278 -49.85 1.59 -7.68
N THR A 279 -48.99 2.30 -6.94
CA THR A 279 -47.72 1.88 -6.30
C THR A 279 -46.46 1.61 -7.16
N ARG A 280 -45.51 2.55 -7.00
CA ARG A 280 -44.07 2.41 -7.21
C ARG A 280 -43.50 1.22 -6.41
N MET A 281 -43.44 0.05 -7.04
CA MET A 281 -42.50 -1.02 -6.69
C MET A 281 -42.05 -1.69 -7.98
N ILE A 282 -40.79 -1.44 -8.34
CA ILE A 282 -40.12 -2.02 -9.51
C ILE A 282 -39.89 -3.50 -9.21
N LEU A 283 -40.81 -4.34 -9.69
CA LEU A 283 -40.57 -5.74 -10.00
C LEU A 283 -41.00 -5.94 -11.45
N PRO A 284 -40.12 -6.38 -12.37
CA PRO A 284 -40.50 -6.55 -13.76
C PRO A 284 -41.51 -7.70 -13.87
N ARG A 285 -42.76 -7.38 -14.22
CA ARG A 285 -43.87 -8.33 -14.43
C ARG A 285 -43.67 -9.31 -15.60
N ARG A 286 -42.54 -9.28 -16.32
CA ARG A 286 -42.13 -10.33 -17.30
C ARG A 286 -41.31 -11.49 -16.68
N SER A 287 -41.06 -11.45 -15.37
CA SER A 287 -40.13 -12.38 -14.71
C SER A 287 -40.68 -13.79 -14.40
N LEU A 288 -41.97 -14.08 -14.60
CA LEU A 288 -42.57 -15.36 -14.15
C LEU A 288 -43.36 -16.16 -15.20
N ILE A 289 -43.48 -15.68 -16.45
CA ILE A 289 -44.34 -16.32 -17.46
C ILE A 289 -43.49 -16.97 -18.55
N GLN A 290 -43.72 -18.26 -18.81
CA GLN A 290 -43.18 -18.98 -19.96
C GLN A 290 -43.83 -18.45 -21.23
N TYR A 291 -43.03 -18.16 -22.24
CA TYR A 291 -43.54 -17.77 -23.56
C TYR A 291 -42.70 -18.43 -24.65
N LYS A 292 -43.29 -18.63 -25.82
CA LYS A 292 -42.66 -19.37 -26.90
C LYS A 292 -42.94 -18.71 -28.23
N ASN A 293 -41.89 -18.51 -29.00
CA ASN A 293 -41.91 -17.94 -30.34
C ASN A 293 -42.58 -16.56 -30.41
N GLU A 294 -42.41 -15.75 -29.36
CA GLU A 294 -42.90 -14.36 -29.34
C GLU A 294 -41.95 -13.48 -30.16
N PRO A 295 -42.45 -12.51 -30.93
CA PRO A 295 -41.60 -11.56 -31.64
C PRO A 295 -40.75 -10.74 -30.66
N VAL A 296 -39.49 -10.49 -31.00
CA VAL A 296 -38.62 -9.60 -30.24
C VAL A 296 -39.08 -8.16 -30.46
N ILE A 297 -39.73 -7.58 -29.45
CA ILE A 297 -40.23 -6.20 -29.46
C ILE A 297 -39.65 -5.45 -28.27
N ILE A 298 -38.95 -4.34 -28.56
CA ILE A 298 -38.51 -3.36 -27.56
C ILE A 298 -39.68 -2.44 -27.23
N SER A 299 -39.96 -2.25 -25.94
CA SER A 299 -41.08 -1.40 -25.53
C SER A 299 -40.85 0.07 -25.87
N ASP A 300 -41.91 0.84 -26.10
CA ASP A 300 -41.80 2.28 -26.38
C ASP A 300 -41.07 3.05 -25.27
N TYR A 301 -41.23 2.60 -24.02
CA TYR A 301 -40.51 3.15 -22.88
C TYR A 301 -38.99 2.93 -23.01
N GLU A 302 -38.56 1.70 -23.31
CA GLU A 302 -37.14 1.36 -23.51
C GLU A 302 -36.57 2.08 -24.74
N LYS A 303 -37.31 2.10 -25.86
CA LYS A 303 -36.92 2.85 -27.06
C LYS A 303 -36.65 4.33 -26.73
N LYS A 304 -37.54 4.95 -25.95
CA LYS A 304 -37.39 6.35 -25.52
C LYS A 304 -36.22 6.56 -24.57
N ASP A 305 -36.10 5.75 -23.51
CA ASP A 305 -35.04 5.87 -22.50
C ASP A 305 -33.63 5.72 -23.12
N ILE A 306 -33.43 4.69 -23.95
CA ILE A 306 -32.16 4.45 -24.66
C ILE A 306 -31.86 5.58 -25.63
N SER A 307 -32.86 6.08 -26.37
CA SER A 307 -32.68 7.21 -27.29
C SER A 307 -32.29 8.50 -26.58
N GLU A 308 -32.90 8.80 -25.43
CA GLU A 308 -32.56 9.98 -24.62
C GLU A 308 -31.14 9.89 -24.06
N LYS A 309 -30.73 8.72 -23.55
CA LYS A 309 -29.37 8.47 -23.05
C LYS A 309 -28.32 8.56 -24.15
N ALA A 310 -28.55 7.92 -25.30
CA ALA A 310 -27.65 7.97 -26.45
C ALA A 310 -27.50 9.41 -26.97
N LEU A 311 -28.59 10.17 -27.05
CA LEU A 311 -28.54 11.57 -27.46
C LEU A 311 -27.78 12.43 -26.45
N LYS A 312 -28.01 12.22 -25.14
CA LYS A 312 -27.36 13.01 -24.09
C LYS A 312 -25.86 12.76 -24.02
N ILE A 313 -25.44 11.49 -24.02
CA ILE A 313 -24.07 11.06 -23.72
C ILE A 313 -23.21 10.96 -24.98
N LEU A 314 -23.76 10.36 -26.05
CA LEU A 314 -23.04 10.08 -27.29
C LEU A 314 -23.31 11.12 -28.39
N LYS A 315 -24.32 11.98 -28.22
CA LYS A 315 -24.80 12.93 -29.22
C LYS A 315 -25.30 12.25 -30.51
N ILE A 316 -25.83 11.04 -30.40
CA ILE A 316 -26.38 10.26 -31.52
C ILE A 316 -27.90 10.20 -31.42
N LYS A 317 -28.58 10.33 -32.57
CA LYS A 317 -30.02 10.06 -32.69
C LYS A 317 -30.21 8.66 -33.24
N LEU A 318 -30.83 7.78 -32.45
CA LEU A 318 -31.11 6.41 -32.86
C LEU A 318 -32.30 6.39 -33.84
N PRO A 319 -32.14 5.80 -35.04
CA PRO A 319 -33.23 5.70 -36.02
C PRO A 319 -34.18 4.55 -35.67
N TYR A 320 -35.37 4.50 -36.27
CA TYR A 320 -36.38 3.47 -35.97
C TYR A 320 -35.82 2.06 -36.21
N GLU A 321 -35.11 1.89 -37.31
CA GLU A 321 -34.49 0.64 -37.76
C GLU A 321 -33.47 0.09 -36.74
N PHE A 322 -32.96 0.92 -35.83
CA PHE A 322 -32.08 0.47 -34.75
C PHE A 322 -32.78 -0.54 -33.82
N PHE A 323 -34.08 -0.34 -33.59
CA PHE A 323 -34.88 -1.14 -32.65
C PHE A 323 -35.63 -2.30 -33.30
N GLU A 324 -35.46 -2.50 -34.62
CA GLU A 324 -36.19 -3.50 -35.38
C GLU A 324 -35.34 -4.75 -35.64
N PHE A 325 -35.89 -5.91 -35.31
CA PHE A 325 -35.20 -7.21 -35.43
C PHE A 325 -35.85 -8.15 -36.44
N GLY A 326 -36.75 -7.65 -37.30
CA GLY A 326 -37.36 -8.43 -38.38
C GLY A 326 -38.30 -9.50 -37.85
N GLU A 327 -38.12 -10.75 -38.28
CA GLU A 327 -38.93 -11.88 -37.85
C GLU A 327 -38.34 -12.62 -36.63
N LEU A 328 -37.34 -12.03 -35.97
CA LEU A 328 -36.70 -12.63 -34.80
C LEU A 328 -37.71 -12.91 -33.70
N LYS A 329 -37.70 -14.15 -33.23
CA LYS A 329 -38.55 -14.62 -32.14
C LYS A 329 -37.74 -15.09 -30.95
N GLU A 330 -38.22 -14.82 -29.77
CA GLU A 330 -37.68 -15.29 -28.50
C GLU A 330 -38.61 -16.30 -27.82
N SER A 331 -38.00 -17.30 -27.20
CA SER A 331 -38.69 -18.26 -26.34
C SER A 331 -38.00 -18.31 -24.99
N LYS A 332 -38.77 -18.23 -23.92
CA LYS A 332 -38.29 -18.35 -22.54
C LYS A 332 -38.93 -19.55 -21.87
N ASN A 333 -38.14 -20.57 -21.56
CA ASN A 333 -38.60 -21.76 -20.84
C ASN A 333 -38.49 -21.55 -19.31
N SER A 334 -39.53 -21.96 -18.59
CA SER A 334 -39.65 -21.85 -17.13
C SER A 334 -38.97 -22.99 -16.35
N ILE A 335 -38.48 -24.04 -17.02
CA ILE A 335 -38.00 -25.27 -16.35
C ILE A 335 -36.61 -25.12 -15.71
N THR A 336 -35.84 -24.07 -16.04
CA THR A 336 -34.49 -23.84 -15.46
C THR A 336 -34.50 -23.03 -14.16
N ILE A 337 -35.60 -23.01 -13.40
CA ILE A 337 -35.67 -22.35 -12.07
C ILE A 337 -34.65 -22.94 -11.07
N ILE A 338 -34.21 -24.19 -11.26
CA ILE A 338 -33.33 -24.89 -10.31
C ILE A 338 -31.84 -24.50 -10.46
N SER A 339 -31.43 -23.90 -11.60
CA SER A 339 -30.02 -23.59 -11.90
C SER A 339 -29.72 -22.11 -12.15
N GLY A 340 -30.69 -21.20 -12.01
CA GLY A 340 -30.46 -19.75 -12.10
C GLY A 340 -30.13 -19.19 -13.50
N ASN A 341 -30.05 -20.05 -14.52
CA ASN A 341 -29.86 -19.63 -15.92
C ASN A 341 -31.20 -19.61 -16.64
N TYR A 342 -31.68 -18.42 -17.00
CA TYR A 342 -32.75 -18.27 -17.98
C TYR A 342 -32.13 -18.47 -19.36
N GLU A 343 -32.51 -19.53 -20.07
CA GLU A 343 -32.06 -19.75 -21.43
C GLU A 343 -33.13 -19.14 -22.36
N ILE A 344 -32.85 -17.93 -22.87
CA ILE A 344 -33.63 -17.31 -23.94
C ILE A 344 -33.14 -17.92 -25.25
N ILE A 345 -34.03 -18.60 -25.95
CA ILE A 345 -33.72 -19.20 -27.26
C ILE A 345 -34.21 -18.25 -28.35
N LEU A 346 -33.26 -17.75 -29.16
CA LEU A 346 -33.53 -16.91 -30.32
C LEU A 346 -33.74 -17.77 -31.57
N THR A 347 -34.86 -17.55 -32.26
CA THR A 347 -35.23 -18.22 -33.52
C THR A 347 -35.37 -17.16 -34.60
N GLY A 348 -34.51 -17.23 -35.63
CA GLY A 348 -34.40 -16.25 -36.70
C GLY A 348 -33.14 -16.51 -37.54
N THR A 349 -32.86 -15.63 -38.48
CA THR A 349 -31.62 -15.63 -39.28
C THR A 349 -30.39 -15.29 -38.43
N ASP A 350 -29.20 -15.66 -38.89
CA ASP A 350 -27.96 -15.34 -38.18
C ASP A 350 -27.73 -13.81 -38.07
N ASN A 351 -28.14 -13.03 -39.08
CA ASN A 351 -28.07 -11.58 -39.05
C ASN A 351 -28.99 -10.97 -37.99
N GLU A 352 -30.22 -11.48 -37.84
CA GLU A 352 -31.17 -10.99 -36.83
C GLU A 352 -30.66 -11.28 -35.41
N LYS A 353 -30.12 -12.48 -35.16
CA LYS A 353 -29.51 -12.85 -33.88
C LYS A 353 -28.29 -11.98 -33.57
N ALA A 354 -27.38 -11.81 -34.53
CA ALA A 354 -26.18 -11.01 -34.35
C ALA A 354 -26.49 -9.52 -34.12
N LYS A 355 -27.55 -8.99 -34.75
CA LYS A 355 -28.03 -7.63 -34.46
C LYS A 355 -28.58 -7.52 -33.04
N LYS A 356 -29.36 -8.50 -32.59
CA LYS A 356 -29.89 -8.52 -31.21
C LYS A 356 -28.78 -8.60 -30.16
N GLU A 357 -27.78 -9.45 -30.37
CA GLU A 357 -26.60 -9.51 -29.50
C GLU A 357 -25.84 -8.18 -29.47
N ALA A 358 -25.61 -7.55 -30.63
CA ALA A 358 -24.96 -6.25 -30.71
C ALA A 358 -25.78 -5.14 -30.01
N TYR A 359 -27.11 -5.19 -30.12
CA TYR A 359 -28.02 -4.29 -29.42
C TYR A 359 -27.96 -4.49 -27.90
N ASP A 360 -27.99 -5.74 -27.42
CA ASP A 360 -27.91 -6.05 -25.98
C ASP A 360 -26.57 -5.57 -25.40
N GLU A 361 -25.48 -5.78 -26.15
CA GLU A 361 -24.16 -5.26 -25.82
C GLU A 361 -24.16 -3.72 -25.75
N PHE A 362 -24.77 -3.05 -26.73
CA PHE A 362 -24.90 -1.59 -26.75
C PHE A 362 -25.71 -1.07 -25.55
N GLU A 363 -26.87 -1.67 -25.26
CA GLU A 363 -27.73 -1.29 -24.14
C GLU A 363 -26.98 -1.43 -22.81
N ILE A 364 -26.36 -2.59 -22.56
CA ILE A 364 -25.60 -2.86 -21.34
C ILE A 364 -24.46 -1.85 -21.16
N ASN A 365 -23.71 -1.57 -22.24
CA ASN A 365 -22.60 -0.63 -22.21
C ASN A 365 -23.05 0.82 -22.02
N LEU A 366 -24.19 1.21 -22.60
CA LEU A 366 -24.77 2.54 -22.43
C LEU A 366 -25.23 2.75 -20.98
N GLU A 367 -25.92 1.77 -20.39
CA GLU A 367 -26.33 1.81 -18.99
C GLU A 367 -25.12 1.85 -18.03
N ASN A 368 -24.07 1.08 -18.34
CA ASN A 368 -22.80 1.12 -17.62
C ASN A 368 -22.20 2.52 -17.61
N LEU A 369 -22.12 3.15 -18.79
CA LEU A 369 -21.57 4.50 -18.92
C LEU A 369 -22.47 5.53 -18.20
N CYS A 370 -23.79 5.39 -18.29
CA CYS A 370 -24.73 6.24 -17.55
C CYS A 370 -24.49 6.17 -16.03
N ASP A 371 -24.42 4.97 -15.46
CA ASP A 371 -24.21 4.76 -14.03
C ASP A 371 -22.84 5.29 -13.57
N LEU A 372 -21.79 5.07 -14.36
CA LEU A 372 -20.46 5.61 -14.08
C LEU A 372 -20.46 7.15 -14.04
N LEU A 373 -21.10 7.80 -15.01
CA LEU A 373 -21.20 9.27 -15.06
C LEU A 373 -22.07 9.81 -13.92
N GLN A 374 -23.17 9.13 -13.59
CA GLN A 374 -24.01 9.50 -12.44
C GLN A 374 -23.22 9.37 -11.13
N PHE A 375 -22.57 8.23 -10.90
CA PHE A 375 -21.71 8.02 -9.73
C PHE A 375 -20.67 9.13 -9.60
N TRP A 376 -19.97 9.46 -10.70
CA TRP A 376 -18.97 10.51 -10.65
C TRP A 376 -19.55 11.90 -10.38
N SER A 377 -20.77 12.18 -10.88
CA SER A 377 -21.47 13.42 -10.57
C SER A 377 -21.77 13.55 -9.07
N GLU A 378 -22.20 12.46 -8.42
CA GLU A 378 -22.45 12.42 -6.97
C GLU A 378 -21.14 12.61 -6.18
N VAL A 379 -20.05 12.00 -6.63
CA VAL A 379 -18.71 12.18 -6.04
C VAL A 379 -18.21 13.63 -6.15
N ARG A 380 -18.51 14.32 -7.25
CA ARG A 380 -18.11 15.72 -7.47
C ARG A 380 -18.84 16.73 -6.59
N GLU A 381 -19.98 16.36 -6.02
CA GLU A 381 -20.66 17.18 -5.01
C GLU A 381 -19.91 17.21 -3.67
N LEU A 382 -18.88 16.37 -3.50
CA LEU A 382 -18.06 16.34 -2.31
C LEU A 382 -16.85 17.26 -2.47
N PHE A 383 -16.56 18.03 -1.42
CA PHE A 383 -15.28 18.71 -1.30
C PHE A 383 -14.25 17.79 -0.68
N PHE A 384 -12.96 18.05 -0.94
CA PHE A 384 -11.88 17.26 -0.37
C PHE A 384 -10.71 18.11 0.15
N LEU A 385 -9.97 17.55 1.12
CA LEU A 385 -8.81 18.17 1.76
C LEU A 385 -7.52 17.40 1.40
N PRO A 386 -6.61 17.99 0.61
CA PRO A 386 -5.34 17.36 0.27
C PRO A 386 -4.24 17.76 1.26
N ILE A 387 -4.25 17.14 2.44
CA ILE A 387 -3.33 17.46 3.54
C ILE A 387 -2.06 16.61 3.46
N VAL A 388 -0.92 17.23 3.73
CA VAL A 388 0.40 16.60 3.80
C VAL A 388 1.08 16.94 5.12
N LEU A 389 1.87 15.99 5.64
CA LEU A 389 2.77 16.18 6.77
C LEU A 389 4.17 16.52 6.27
N ARG A 390 4.75 17.59 6.82
CA ARG A 390 6.06 18.10 6.43
C ARG A 390 6.99 18.07 7.64
N ASN A 391 8.21 17.57 7.42
CA ASN A 391 9.31 17.67 8.38
C ASN A 391 10.31 18.69 7.86
N GLU A 392 10.18 19.94 8.30
CA GLU A 392 11.15 21.01 7.97
C GLU A 392 12.37 20.99 8.90
N SER A 393 12.41 20.05 9.84
CA SER A 393 13.53 19.90 10.75
C SER A 393 14.73 19.21 10.09
N LYS A 394 15.88 19.35 10.74
CA LYS A 394 17.10 18.60 10.40
C LYS A 394 17.15 17.20 11.01
N SER A 395 16.10 16.80 11.75
CA SER A 395 16.04 15.53 12.46
C SER A 395 15.02 14.58 11.85
N TYR A 396 15.31 13.29 11.96
CA TYR A 396 14.40 12.21 11.60
C TYR A 396 13.35 12.00 12.69
N GLU A 397 12.11 11.74 12.28
CA GLU A 397 10.96 11.55 13.17
C GLU A 397 10.37 10.15 12.99
N LYS A 398 9.91 9.53 14.09
CA LYS A 398 9.36 8.16 14.10
C LYS A 398 8.13 8.05 15.00
N GLY A 399 7.20 7.19 14.59
CA GLY A 399 5.96 6.91 15.32
C GLY A 399 5.12 8.18 15.46
N LEU A 400 4.87 8.82 14.32
CA LEU A 400 4.12 10.04 14.21
C LEU A 400 2.63 9.72 14.30
N ARG A 401 1.92 10.40 15.18
CA ARG A 401 0.46 10.34 15.31
C ARG A 401 -0.09 11.72 15.06
N ILE A 402 -1.02 11.81 14.11
CA ILE A 402 -1.62 13.05 13.66
C ILE A 402 -3.09 13.00 14.04
N LYS A 403 -3.56 14.04 14.73
CA LYS A 403 -4.97 14.28 15.01
C LYS A 403 -5.42 15.55 14.32
N LEU A 404 -6.56 15.48 13.66
CA LEU A 404 -7.25 16.62 13.06
C LEU A 404 -8.56 16.81 13.82
N PHE A 405 -8.83 18.04 14.25
CA PHE A 405 -10.03 18.42 14.97
C PHE A 405 -10.85 19.30 14.04
N LEU A 406 -11.91 18.73 13.45
CA LEU A 406 -12.80 19.45 12.57
C LEU A 406 -14.07 19.84 13.31
N PRO A 407 -14.60 21.07 13.15
CA PRO A 407 -15.82 21.47 13.81
C PRO A 407 -16.97 20.51 13.51
N LYS A 408 -17.79 20.22 14.52
CA LYS A 408 -18.84 19.20 14.44
C LYS A 408 -19.96 19.50 13.42
N GLU A 409 -20.08 20.76 13.02
CA GLU A 409 -20.97 21.22 11.95
C GLU A 409 -20.53 20.77 10.56
N ILE A 410 -19.24 20.42 10.38
CA ILE A 410 -18.70 19.91 9.12
C ILE A 410 -19.05 18.44 8.98
N LYS A 411 -19.78 18.09 7.91
CA LYS A 411 -20.09 16.69 7.63
C LYS A 411 -18.91 16.01 6.94
N ILE A 412 -18.20 15.17 7.68
CA ILE A 412 -17.19 14.27 7.11
C ILE A 412 -17.86 13.06 6.47
N ILE A 413 -17.41 12.70 5.27
CA ILE A 413 -17.94 11.56 4.53
C ILE A 413 -17.14 10.31 4.90
N THR A 414 -17.77 9.41 5.63
CA THR A 414 -17.17 8.11 5.97
C THR A 414 -17.24 7.14 4.79
N PRO A 415 -16.45 6.04 4.80
CA PRO A 415 -16.52 5.02 3.74
C PRO A 415 -17.95 4.55 3.43
N LYS A 416 -18.78 4.36 4.45
CA LYS A 416 -20.17 3.88 4.31
C LYS A 416 -21.12 4.92 3.72
N GLU A 417 -20.78 6.20 3.81
CA GLU A 417 -21.58 7.31 3.28
C GLU A 417 -21.09 7.78 1.91
N PHE A 418 -19.93 7.28 1.46
CA PHE A 418 -19.38 7.62 0.16
C PHE A 418 -20.28 7.05 -0.97
N PRO A 419 -20.51 7.81 -2.05
CA PRO A 419 -21.30 7.33 -3.19
C PRO A 419 -20.75 6.01 -3.75
N TYR A 420 -21.60 5.20 -4.39
CA TYR A 420 -21.15 3.98 -5.07
C TYR A 420 -21.97 3.72 -6.34
N PRO A 421 -21.38 3.10 -7.38
CA PRO A 421 -22.10 2.74 -8.61
C PRO A 421 -23.22 1.73 -8.35
N LYS A 422 -24.35 1.83 -9.06
CA LYS A 422 -25.49 0.93 -8.86
C LYS A 422 -25.39 -0.33 -9.72
N ARG A 423 -24.70 -0.25 -10.87
CA ARG A 423 -24.49 -1.38 -11.77
C ARG A 423 -23.37 -2.27 -11.28
N ILE A 424 -23.61 -3.57 -11.37
CA ILE A 424 -22.68 -4.58 -10.86
C ILE A 424 -21.37 -4.62 -11.64
N ASP A 425 -21.39 -4.32 -12.94
CA ASP A 425 -20.19 -4.34 -13.78
C ASP A 425 -19.29 -3.14 -13.48
N ILE A 426 -19.88 -1.96 -13.25
CA ILE A 426 -19.12 -0.80 -12.78
C ILE A 426 -18.56 -1.05 -11.38
N LEU A 427 -19.35 -1.61 -10.45
CA LEU A 427 -18.85 -1.99 -9.12
C LEU A 427 -17.65 -2.93 -9.18
N LYS A 428 -17.59 -3.87 -10.13
CA LYS A 428 -16.42 -4.74 -10.32
C LYS A 428 -15.17 -3.94 -10.68
N GLU A 429 -15.29 -2.93 -11.54
CA GLU A 429 -14.17 -2.06 -11.92
C GLU A 429 -13.60 -1.30 -10.71
N PHE A 430 -14.46 -0.90 -9.76
CA PHE A 430 -14.04 -0.22 -8.52
C PHE A 430 -13.64 -1.16 -7.38
N ASN A 431 -13.79 -2.48 -7.54
CA ASN A 431 -13.38 -3.49 -6.57
C ASN A 431 -11.89 -3.90 -6.69
N SER A 432 -11.07 -3.05 -7.32
CA SER A 432 -9.62 -3.16 -7.44
C SER A 432 -8.92 -1.96 -6.81
N LEU A 433 -7.67 -2.10 -6.35
CA LEU A 433 -6.85 -0.94 -5.97
C LEU A 433 -6.35 -0.13 -7.18
N ASP A 434 -6.41 -0.72 -8.37
CA ASP A 434 -6.07 -0.07 -9.63
C ASP A 434 -7.35 0.41 -10.31
N ASN A 435 -7.93 1.50 -9.80
CA ASN A 435 -9.13 2.12 -10.35
C ASN A 435 -9.08 3.64 -10.28
N LEU A 436 -9.89 4.30 -11.12
CA LEU A 436 -9.90 5.76 -11.27
C LEU A 436 -10.17 6.51 -9.96
N LEU A 437 -11.05 6.01 -9.10
CA LEU A 437 -11.38 6.62 -7.81
C LEU A 437 -10.16 6.58 -6.88
N VAL A 438 -9.45 5.45 -6.80
CA VAL A 438 -8.24 5.34 -5.98
C VAL A 438 -7.21 6.40 -6.39
N TYR A 439 -6.97 6.58 -7.69
CA TYR A 439 -6.05 7.60 -8.18
C TYR A 439 -6.50 9.03 -7.85
N CYS A 440 -7.81 9.27 -7.81
CA CYS A 440 -8.37 10.59 -7.54
C CYS A 440 -8.60 10.88 -6.04
N ALA A 441 -8.62 9.85 -5.19
CA ALA A 441 -8.97 9.98 -3.77
C ALA A 441 -7.76 10.11 -2.84
N LYS A 442 -6.52 10.02 -3.35
CA LYS A 442 -5.29 10.21 -2.58
C LYS A 442 -4.19 10.87 -3.40
N HIS A 443 -3.18 11.41 -2.72
CA HIS A 443 -1.97 11.88 -3.39
C HIS A 443 -1.22 10.73 -4.04
N GLN A 444 -0.77 10.98 -5.27
CA GLN A 444 0.27 10.17 -5.90
C GLN A 444 1.63 10.75 -5.51
N LYS A 445 2.64 9.88 -5.43
CA LYS A 445 4.02 10.31 -5.20
C LYS A 445 4.46 11.29 -6.28
N ASP A 446 5.11 12.38 -5.89
CA ASP A 446 5.77 13.30 -6.80
C ASP A 446 7.17 13.71 -6.29
N SER A 447 7.75 14.76 -6.88
CA SER A 447 9.09 15.23 -6.51
C SER A 447 9.17 15.95 -5.16
N LYS A 448 8.02 16.33 -4.56
CA LYS A 448 7.94 17.09 -3.31
C LYS A 448 7.33 16.26 -2.17
N VAL A 449 6.43 15.33 -2.47
CA VAL A 449 5.63 14.61 -1.49
C VAL A 449 5.64 13.11 -1.77
N ASN A 450 5.98 12.33 -0.73
CA ASN A 450 5.87 10.88 -0.75
C ASN A 450 4.42 10.42 -0.54
N GLU A 451 4.06 9.30 -1.16
CA GLU A 451 2.77 8.64 -0.97
C GLU A 451 2.69 7.98 0.41
N PHE A 452 1.49 7.97 1.00
CA PHE A 452 1.20 7.23 2.22
C PHE A 452 0.88 5.76 1.93
N TYR A 453 1.42 4.85 2.75
CA TYR A 453 1.10 3.43 2.69
C TYR A 453 0.35 2.99 3.95
N SER A 454 -0.90 2.55 3.75
CA SER A 454 -1.78 2.05 4.82
C SER A 454 -1.18 0.82 5.50
N LYS A 455 -1.30 0.79 6.83
CA LYS A 455 -0.95 -0.40 7.63
C LYS A 455 -2.10 -1.38 7.74
N LYS A 456 -3.32 -0.94 7.44
CA LYS A 456 -4.50 -1.80 7.51
C LYS A 456 -4.36 -2.91 6.49
N HIS A 457 -4.61 -4.15 6.91
CA HIS A 457 -4.70 -5.24 5.95
C HIS A 457 -5.98 -5.07 5.14
N LEU A 458 -5.85 -5.10 3.82
CA LEU A 458 -7.01 -5.18 2.95
C LEU A 458 -7.69 -6.53 3.22
N GLU A 459 -8.91 -6.49 3.75
CA GLU A 459 -9.72 -7.69 3.96
C GLU A 459 -9.83 -8.46 2.63
N TYR A 460 -9.49 -9.75 2.66
CA TYR A 460 -9.31 -10.59 1.47
C TYR A 460 -10.44 -10.42 0.46
N ILE A 461 -10.12 -9.85 -0.70
CA ILE A 461 -11.03 -9.73 -1.84
C ILE A 461 -11.14 -11.11 -2.47
N GLN A 462 -12.15 -11.89 -2.09
CA GLN A 462 -12.51 -13.09 -2.86
C GLN A 462 -12.89 -12.66 -4.28
N ASN A 463 -12.16 -13.14 -5.28
CA ASN A 463 -12.64 -13.20 -6.65
C ASN A 463 -13.84 -14.15 -6.66
N PHE A 464 -15.05 -13.61 -6.47
CA PHE A 464 -16.31 -14.34 -6.57
C PHE A 464 -16.64 -14.67 -8.04
N GLU A 465 -15.68 -15.18 -8.80
CA GLU A 465 -15.96 -15.58 -10.17
C GLU A 465 -16.53 -16.99 -10.24
N TYR A 466 -16.16 -17.95 -9.40
CA TYR A 466 -16.77 -19.29 -9.45
C TYR A 466 -16.69 -20.06 -8.14
N THR A 467 -17.83 -20.26 -7.46
CA THR A 467 -18.30 -21.54 -6.88
C THR A 467 -19.51 -21.26 -5.99
N TYR A 468 -20.71 -21.61 -6.45
CA TYR A 468 -21.77 -22.24 -5.64
C TYR A 468 -22.86 -22.73 -6.60
N SER A 469 -22.65 -23.91 -7.18
CA SER A 469 -23.76 -24.85 -7.33
C SER A 469 -24.19 -25.24 -5.91
N ASN A 470 -25.29 -24.68 -5.39
CA ASN A 470 -26.12 -25.31 -4.35
C ASN A 470 -27.36 -24.44 -4.03
N LEU A 471 -28.49 -24.80 -4.64
CA LEU A 471 -29.78 -25.14 -4.00
C LEU A 471 -30.38 -24.24 -2.88
N ALA A 472 -30.06 -22.95 -2.78
CA ALA A 472 -30.81 -22.06 -1.88
C ALA A 472 -30.88 -20.60 -2.37
N MET A 473 -32.11 -20.15 -2.66
CA MET A 473 -32.58 -18.74 -2.72
C MET A 473 -31.71 -17.73 -3.49
N ASN A 474 -32.23 -17.36 -4.68
CA ASN A 474 -31.96 -16.15 -5.47
C ASN A 474 -30.50 -15.60 -5.49
N PRO A 475 -29.62 -16.15 -6.36
CA PRO A 475 -28.21 -15.78 -6.49
C PRO A 475 -27.93 -14.30 -6.80
N PHE A 476 -28.88 -13.61 -7.45
CA PHE A 476 -28.73 -12.21 -7.88
C PHE A 476 -28.68 -11.21 -6.72
N PHE A 477 -29.40 -11.46 -5.62
CA PHE A 477 -29.44 -10.53 -4.48
C PHE A 477 -28.21 -10.66 -3.56
N LYS A 478 -27.64 -11.87 -3.41
CA LYS A 478 -26.44 -12.11 -2.60
C LYS A 478 -25.13 -11.67 -3.28
N GLY A 479 -25.07 -11.71 -4.62
CA GLY A 479 -23.88 -11.30 -5.36
C GLY A 479 -23.65 -9.78 -5.35
N ASN A 480 -24.73 -8.98 -5.41
CA ASN A 480 -24.63 -7.52 -5.40
C ASN A 480 -24.21 -6.99 -4.02
N SER A 481 -24.80 -7.51 -2.93
CA SER A 481 -24.45 -7.08 -1.57
C SER A 481 -22.97 -7.30 -1.23
N LYS A 482 -22.39 -8.43 -1.68
CA LYS A 482 -20.96 -8.72 -1.48
C LYS A 482 -20.03 -7.80 -2.27
N ARG A 483 -20.41 -7.42 -3.50
CA ARG A 483 -19.60 -6.49 -4.30
C ARG A 483 -19.62 -5.08 -3.73
N VAL A 484 -20.76 -4.63 -3.21
CA VAL A 484 -20.87 -3.37 -2.47
C VAL A 484 -20.04 -3.42 -1.17
N GLU A 485 -20.05 -4.54 -0.46
CA GLU A 485 -19.19 -4.73 0.72
C GLU A 485 -17.70 -4.63 0.38
N GLN A 486 -17.26 -5.28 -0.71
CA GLN A 486 -15.89 -5.17 -1.22
C GLN A 486 -15.50 -3.72 -1.55
N TYR A 487 -16.38 -2.99 -2.22
CA TYR A 487 -16.18 -1.57 -2.53
C TYR A 487 -15.91 -0.76 -1.27
N PHE A 488 -16.77 -0.92 -0.24
CA PHE A 488 -16.60 -0.23 1.02
C PHE A 488 -15.37 -0.69 1.80
N ASN A 489 -14.92 -1.93 1.64
CA ASN A 489 -13.69 -2.42 2.23
C ASN A 489 -12.44 -1.76 1.60
N ILE A 490 -12.45 -1.52 0.29
CA ILE A 490 -11.41 -0.73 -0.38
C ILE A 490 -11.42 0.70 0.15
N LEU A 491 -12.59 1.32 0.28
CA LEU A 491 -12.68 2.67 0.85
C LEU A 491 -12.19 2.74 2.30
N LYS A 492 -12.47 1.74 3.14
CA LYS A 492 -11.91 1.67 4.51
C LYS A 492 -10.39 1.53 4.52
N TYR A 493 -9.83 0.81 3.54
CA TYR A 493 -8.38 0.67 3.39
C TYR A 493 -7.73 1.98 2.95
N LEU A 494 -8.37 2.71 2.02
CA LEU A 494 -7.90 4.03 1.56
C LEU A 494 -8.05 5.10 2.64
N PHE A 495 -9.22 5.19 3.26
CA PHE A 495 -9.55 6.16 4.29
C PHE A 495 -9.06 5.63 5.63
N ASP A 496 -7.73 5.44 5.74
CA ASP A 496 -7.05 4.93 6.93
C ASP A 496 -7.00 5.98 8.05
N TYR A 497 -8.18 6.40 8.48
CA TYR A 497 -8.41 7.31 9.59
C TYR A 497 -9.30 6.63 10.63
N ASP A 498 -8.91 6.75 11.89
CA ASP A 498 -9.79 6.43 13.00
C ASP A 498 -10.59 7.69 13.35
N ILE A 499 -11.92 7.57 13.35
CA ILE A 499 -12.83 8.71 13.50
C ILE A 499 -13.53 8.63 14.85
N PHE A 500 -13.44 9.71 15.63
CA PHE A 500 -14.02 9.82 16.97
C PHE A 500 -15.03 10.96 17.05
N TYR A 501 -16.14 10.70 17.73
CA TYR A 501 -17.27 11.63 17.91
C TYR A 501 -17.56 11.94 19.39
N ASP A 502 -16.64 11.56 20.27
CA ASP A 502 -16.73 11.71 21.72
C ASP A 502 -16.51 13.16 22.17
N ASN A 503 -15.81 13.97 21.38
CA ASN A 503 -15.66 15.40 21.63
C ASN A 503 -16.97 16.18 21.33
N PRO A 504 -17.43 17.09 22.22
CA PRO A 504 -18.65 17.85 22.02
C PRO A 504 -18.58 18.81 20.83
N ASP A 505 -17.41 19.40 20.58
CA ASP A 505 -17.22 20.52 19.65
C ASP A 505 -16.59 20.06 18.31
N TYR A 506 -15.89 18.94 18.31
CA TYR A 506 -15.12 18.47 17.14
C TYR A 506 -15.43 17.02 16.76
N THR A 507 -15.34 16.72 15.47
CA THR A 507 -15.08 15.38 14.95
C THR A 507 -13.57 15.21 14.83
N VAL A 508 -13.01 14.18 15.47
CA VAL A 508 -11.55 13.97 15.50
C VAL A 508 -11.17 12.85 14.54
N LEU A 509 -10.26 13.15 13.61
CA LEU A 509 -9.65 12.15 12.72
C LEU A 509 -8.21 11.88 13.19
N GLU A 510 -7.87 10.62 13.40
CA GLU A 510 -6.51 10.18 13.78
C GLU A 510 -5.91 9.29 12.70
N CYS A 511 -4.62 9.49 12.39
CA CYS A 511 -3.83 8.56 11.58
C CYS A 511 -2.37 8.49 12.07
N GLU A 512 -1.65 7.44 11.65
CA GLU A 512 -0.26 7.21 12.03
C GLU A 512 0.69 7.14 10.85
N VAL A 513 1.79 7.89 10.92
CA VAL A 513 2.92 7.83 9.98
C VAL A 513 4.10 7.14 10.68
N ASN A 514 4.68 6.12 10.04
CA ASN A 514 5.75 5.34 10.65
C ASN A 514 7.01 6.16 10.92
N GLU A 515 7.46 6.87 9.90
CA GLU A 515 8.70 7.62 9.91
C GLU A 515 8.64 8.74 8.88
N LEU A 516 9.43 9.77 9.12
CA LEU A 516 9.61 10.88 8.19
C LEU A 516 11.01 11.45 8.35
N SER A 517 11.81 11.41 7.28
CA SER A 517 13.18 11.94 7.31
C SER A 517 13.20 13.46 7.35
N ALA A 518 14.37 14.01 7.66
CA ALA A 518 14.60 15.45 7.65
C ALA A 518 14.35 16.04 6.25
N ASN A 519 13.65 17.17 6.18
CA ASN A 519 13.27 17.87 4.94
C ASN A 519 12.40 17.06 3.98
N GLU A 520 11.74 16.00 4.45
CA GLU A 520 10.79 15.23 3.65
C GLU A 520 9.34 15.62 3.96
N SER A 521 8.47 15.35 2.99
CA SER A 521 7.03 15.49 3.14
C SER A 521 6.34 14.21 2.70
N ILE A 522 5.26 13.86 3.38
CA ILE A 522 4.43 12.70 3.08
C ILE A 522 2.96 13.09 3.10
N ALA A 523 2.17 12.54 2.19
CA ALA A 523 0.73 12.71 2.21
C ALA A 523 0.10 12.04 3.44
N LEU A 524 -1.09 12.50 3.83
CA LEU A 524 -1.97 11.71 4.69
C LEU A 524 -2.66 10.59 3.87
N PRO A 525 -3.27 9.56 4.51
CA PRO A 525 -3.69 8.33 3.82
C PRO A 525 -4.53 8.50 2.55
N SER A 526 -5.56 9.33 2.65
CA SER A 526 -6.40 9.75 1.53
C SER A 526 -6.79 11.21 1.73
N PHE A 527 -7.37 11.81 0.69
CA PHE A 527 -8.09 13.06 0.89
C PHE A 527 -9.25 12.85 1.86
N ILE A 528 -9.51 13.87 2.67
CA ILE A 528 -10.65 13.87 3.59
C ILE A 528 -11.82 14.52 2.85
N PHE A 529 -12.86 13.74 2.59
CA PHE A 529 -14.06 14.21 1.91
C PHE A 529 -15.06 14.81 2.90
N TYR A 530 -15.64 15.95 2.56
CA TYR A 530 -16.56 16.67 3.43
C TYR A 530 -17.64 17.44 2.67
N LYS A 531 -18.68 17.86 3.40
CA LYS A 531 -19.67 18.86 2.99
C LYS A 531 -19.72 19.97 4.04
N SER A 532 -19.68 21.22 3.59
CA SER A 532 -19.83 22.42 4.41
C SER A 532 -20.33 23.59 3.56
N ASP A 533 -21.02 24.52 4.20
CA ASP A 533 -21.50 25.79 3.65
C ASP A 533 -20.84 27.02 4.28
N LYS A 534 -19.89 26.81 5.21
CA LYS A 534 -19.16 27.87 5.92
C LYS A 534 -17.66 27.61 5.97
N ASP A 535 -16.89 28.70 6.03
CA ASP A 535 -15.48 28.70 6.40
C ASP A 535 -15.27 27.99 7.73
N PHE A 536 -14.16 27.27 7.87
CA PHE A 536 -13.82 26.57 9.09
C PHE A 536 -12.32 26.38 9.24
N ASP A 537 -11.90 26.22 10.49
CA ASP A 537 -10.52 25.93 10.85
C ASP A 537 -10.40 24.46 11.25
N ILE A 538 -9.29 23.85 10.85
CA ILE A 538 -8.89 22.50 11.25
C ILE A 538 -7.72 22.65 12.19
N GLU A 539 -7.99 22.54 13.48
CA GLU A 539 -6.92 22.43 14.46
C GLU A 539 -6.27 21.05 14.30
N TYR A 540 -4.97 20.96 14.50
CA TYR A 540 -4.26 19.69 14.46
C TYR A 540 -3.26 19.55 15.59
N GLU A 541 -3.04 18.30 15.98
CA GLU A 541 -2.03 17.89 16.94
C GLU A 541 -1.13 16.84 16.28
N ILE A 542 0.18 17.06 16.31
CA ILE A 542 1.19 16.09 15.88
C ILE A 542 1.96 15.64 17.12
N ASN A 543 1.97 14.34 17.34
CA ASN A 543 2.80 13.68 18.34
C ASN A 543 3.85 12.80 17.64
N SER A 544 5.04 12.69 18.20
CA SER A 544 6.12 11.81 17.72
C SER A 544 6.71 11.10 18.92
N LYS A 545 7.17 9.85 18.76
CA LYS A 545 7.92 9.16 19.83
C LYS A 545 9.19 9.91 20.21
N ASN A 546 9.73 10.70 19.28
CA ASN A 546 10.92 11.50 19.53
C ASN A 546 10.56 12.83 20.22
N LEU A 547 9.31 13.28 20.22
CA LEU A 547 8.91 14.57 20.79
C LEU A 547 8.53 14.46 22.28
N SER A 548 8.99 15.40 23.09
CA SER A 548 8.60 15.52 24.50
C SER A 548 7.32 16.34 24.69
N LYS A 549 6.90 17.06 23.67
CA LYS A 549 5.68 17.87 23.64
C LYS A 549 5.00 17.69 22.30
N LYS A 550 3.67 17.70 22.32
CA LYS A 550 2.83 17.75 21.13
C LYS A 550 3.03 19.07 20.40
N ILE A 551 3.00 19.02 19.07
CA ILE A 551 2.99 20.19 18.20
C ILE A 551 1.55 20.46 17.79
N ASN A 552 1.12 21.70 17.88
CA ASN A 552 -0.22 22.12 17.48
C ASN A 552 -0.14 23.13 16.34
N GLY A 553 -1.14 23.14 15.48
CA GLY A 553 -1.30 24.16 14.46
C GLY A 553 -2.71 24.21 13.92
N VAL A 554 -2.92 25.04 12.90
CA VAL A 554 -4.24 25.29 12.29
C VAL A 554 -4.11 25.33 10.78
N LEU A 555 -5.05 24.68 10.09
CA LEU A 555 -5.29 24.82 8.65
C LEU A 555 -6.63 25.54 8.44
N ASN A 556 -6.69 26.47 7.49
CA ASN A 556 -7.85 27.36 7.31
C ASN A 556 -8.56 27.03 5.99
N MET A 557 -9.84 26.67 6.06
CA MET A 557 -10.68 26.39 4.90
C MET A 557 -11.61 27.56 4.60
N LYS A 558 -11.59 28.00 3.35
CA LYS A 558 -12.46 29.06 2.82
C LYS A 558 -13.44 28.49 1.80
N ILE A 559 -14.73 28.77 1.97
CA ILE A 559 -15.83 28.28 1.12
C ILE A 559 -16.26 29.33 0.10
#